data_AF-A0A2E6K7X6-F1
#
_entry.id   AF-A0A2E6K7X6-F1
#
_cell.length_a   1.000
_cell.length_b   1.000
_cell.length_c   1.000
_cell.angle_alpha   90.00
_cell.angle_beta   90.00
_cell.angle_gamma   90.00
#
_symmetry.space_group_name_H-M   'P 1'
#
loop_
_entity.id
_entity.type
_entity.pdbx_description
1 polymer ?
#
loop_
_entity_poly.entity_id
_entity_poly.type
_entity_poly.pdbx_seq_one_letter_code
_entity_poly.pdbx_strand_id
1 'polypeptide(L)'
;MALHAEREAGLRGYFSDLISRAAIILGLATAACTPPQDQPTAQVEAETAMAAGAESGDEPSTPPQTFADTAWRSVSEDGARYTTMLDRDGTYRDLRNGDPWQQGSWTYAEDENRKELCFVPDAENGVERCWTPGRMEDDTLIATGRGERRIELQRVDYQPPEIINAEEGEDSQEGDEAQ
;
A
#
# COMPACT_ATOMS: atom_id res chain seq x y z
N MET A 1 -27.96 15.50 52.22
CA MET A 1 -27.62 14.31 53.02
C MET A 1 -28.75 13.30 52.89
N ALA A 2 -28.38 12.02 52.70
CA ALA A 2 -29.22 10.82 52.53
C ALA A 2 -29.97 10.72 51.19
N LEU A 3 -30.01 9.59 50.46
CA LEU A 3 -29.38 8.27 50.57
C LEU A 3 -29.58 7.56 49.21
N HIS A 4 -28.63 6.68 48.85
CA HIS A 4 -28.67 5.73 47.72
C HIS A 4 -30.00 4.99 47.55
N ALA A 5 -30.37 4.72 46.29
CA ALA A 5 -31.07 3.50 45.91
C ALA A 5 -30.80 3.14 44.44
N GLU A 6 -29.82 2.27 44.22
CA GLU A 6 -29.74 1.45 43.01
C GLU A 6 -30.75 0.31 43.10
N ARG A 7 -31.38 -0.05 41.98
CA ARG A 7 -31.94 -1.38 41.78
C ARG A 7 -31.92 -1.74 40.30
N GLU A 8 -31.04 -2.68 39.98
CA GLU A 8 -31.04 -3.46 38.75
C GLU A 8 -32.21 -4.46 38.72
N ALA A 9 -32.53 -4.91 37.50
CA ALA A 9 -32.95 -6.27 37.09
C ALA A 9 -34.23 -6.34 36.24
N GLY A 10 -34.09 -7.00 35.08
CA GLY A 10 -35.17 -7.41 34.18
C GLY A 10 -34.61 -7.90 32.83
N LEU A 11 -33.78 -8.95 32.82
CA LEU A 11 -34.16 -10.35 32.49
C LEU A 11 -34.74 -10.59 31.07
N ARG A 12 -33.91 -11.28 30.27
CA ARG A 12 -34.21 -12.45 29.43
C ARG A 12 -35.22 -12.32 28.28
N GLY A 13 -34.67 -12.35 27.06
CA GLY A 13 -35.25 -13.04 25.91
C GLY A 13 -34.25 -14.09 25.39
N TYR A 14 -34.49 -15.37 25.72
CA TYR A 14 -33.90 -16.55 25.09
C TYR A 14 -34.94 -17.09 24.10
N PHE A 15 -34.58 -17.43 22.86
CA PHE A 15 -35.09 -18.51 22.00
C PHE A 15 -34.30 -18.38 20.68
N SER A 16 -33.19 -19.10 20.50
CA SER A 16 -33.15 -20.44 19.92
C SER A 16 -33.94 -20.53 18.62
N ASP A 17 -33.25 -20.42 17.48
CA ASP A 17 -33.59 -21.21 16.32
C ASP A 17 -32.33 -21.86 15.74
N LEU A 18 -32.48 -23.14 15.49
CA LEU A 18 -31.48 -24.15 15.22
C LEU A 18 -31.98 -24.85 13.95
N ILE A 19 -31.07 -25.23 13.04
CA ILE A 19 -31.24 -26.28 12.02
C ILE A 19 -31.88 -25.85 10.68
N SER A 20 -31.06 -25.83 9.61
CA SER A 20 -31.25 -26.59 8.35
C SER A 20 -30.29 -26.04 7.29
N ARG A 21 -29.21 -26.73 6.94
CA ARG A 21 -29.09 -27.83 5.96
C ARG A 21 -29.37 -27.43 4.50
N ALA A 22 -28.34 -27.70 3.67
CA ALA A 22 -28.34 -27.90 2.22
C ALA A 22 -28.43 -26.62 1.36
N ALA A 23 -27.74 -26.46 0.23
CA ALA A 23 -27.09 -27.42 -0.64
C ALA A 23 -25.93 -26.76 -1.40
N ILE A 24 -24.87 -27.55 -1.61
CA ILE A 24 -23.85 -27.36 -2.64
C ILE A 24 -24.53 -27.50 -4.01
N ILE A 25 -24.39 -26.50 -4.90
CA ILE A 25 -24.43 -26.73 -6.34
C ILE A 25 -23.22 -26.04 -6.98
N LEU A 26 -22.28 -26.91 -7.32
CA LEU A 26 -21.08 -26.73 -8.10
C LEU A 26 -21.49 -26.57 -9.58
N GLY A 27 -21.22 -25.40 -10.17
CA GLY A 27 -21.40 -25.14 -11.60
C GLY A 27 -20.06 -24.90 -12.29
N LEU A 28 -19.34 -25.97 -12.65
CA LEU A 28 -18.20 -25.89 -13.57
C LEU A 28 -18.73 -25.66 -14.99
N ALA A 29 -18.51 -24.48 -15.55
CA ALA A 29 -18.59 -24.26 -16.98
C ALA A 29 -17.20 -24.47 -17.60
N THR A 30 -16.90 -25.70 -18.01
CA THR A 30 -15.73 -26.02 -18.83
C THR A 30 -16.04 -25.65 -20.29
N ALA A 31 -15.63 -24.46 -20.72
CA ALA A 31 -15.49 -24.15 -22.13
C ALA A 31 -14.13 -24.67 -22.62
N ALA A 32 -14.09 -25.95 -22.99
CA ALA A 32 -12.99 -26.56 -23.72
C ALA A 32 -13.22 -26.36 -25.22
N CYS A 33 -12.60 -25.34 -25.81
CA CYS A 33 -12.44 -25.22 -27.26
C CYS A 33 -10.95 -25.26 -27.61
N THR A 34 -10.52 -26.47 -27.95
CA THR A 34 -9.27 -26.79 -28.65
C THR A 34 -9.36 -26.33 -30.10
N PRO A 35 -8.34 -25.60 -30.60
CA PRO A 35 -7.92 -25.70 -31.99
C PRO A 35 -6.65 -26.57 -32.13
N PRO A 36 -6.50 -27.24 -33.29
CA PRO A 36 -5.60 -28.38 -33.50
C PRO A 36 -4.10 -28.04 -33.47
N GLN A 37 -3.32 -29.09 -33.21
CA GLN A 37 -1.87 -29.12 -33.27
C GLN A 37 -1.37 -29.04 -34.72
N ASP A 38 -0.55 -28.03 -35.00
CA ASP A 38 0.41 -28.04 -36.10
C ASP A 38 1.79 -28.36 -35.50
N GLN A 39 2.27 -29.59 -35.72
CA GLN A 39 3.70 -29.89 -35.87
C GLN A 39 3.95 -29.99 -37.38
N PRO A 40 5.13 -29.67 -37.96
CA PRO A 40 6.48 -29.96 -37.47
C PRO A 40 7.43 -28.75 -37.69
N THR A 41 8.72 -28.69 -37.30
CA THR A 41 9.87 -29.48 -37.73
C THR A 41 11.12 -29.02 -36.95
N ALA A 42 11.99 -29.99 -36.70
CA ALA A 42 13.45 -29.95 -36.55
C ALA A 42 14.22 -28.64 -36.76
N GLN A 43 15.17 -28.44 -35.82
CA GLN A 43 16.53 -27.88 -35.96
C GLN A 43 16.66 -26.38 -36.26
N VAL A 44 17.43 -25.67 -35.43
CA VAL A 44 18.68 -24.97 -35.79
C VAL A 44 19.38 -24.48 -34.51
N GLU A 45 20.67 -24.83 -34.46
CA GLU A 45 21.84 -24.20 -33.84
C GLU A 45 21.79 -23.41 -32.53
N ALA A 46 22.82 -23.71 -31.73
CA ALA A 46 23.33 -22.87 -30.68
C ALA A 46 23.72 -21.49 -31.21
N GLU A 47 23.25 -20.45 -30.55
CA GLU A 47 23.85 -19.13 -30.61
C GLU A 47 24.17 -18.66 -29.19
N THR A 48 25.47 -18.64 -28.90
CA THR A 48 26.05 -17.89 -27.80
C THR A 48 25.86 -16.41 -28.08
N ALA A 49 25.11 -15.71 -27.25
CA ALA A 49 25.25 -14.25 -27.13
C ALA A 49 24.85 -13.81 -25.72
N MET A 50 25.77 -13.05 -25.13
CA MET A 50 25.68 -12.47 -23.80
C MET A 50 24.39 -11.65 -23.66
N ALA A 51 23.56 -11.99 -22.67
CA ALA A 51 22.64 -11.03 -22.09
C ALA A 51 23.32 -10.47 -20.86
N ALA A 52 23.83 -9.25 -21.01
CA ALA A 52 24.17 -8.39 -19.89
C ALA A 52 23.03 -8.48 -18.87
N GLY A 53 23.36 -8.90 -17.65
CA GLY A 53 22.53 -8.58 -16.50
C GLY A 53 22.50 -7.07 -16.40
N ALA A 54 21.48 -6.47 -17.00
CA ALA A 54 20.97 -5.21 -16.51
C ALA A 54 20.40 -5.56 -15.14
N GLU A 55 21.24 -5.48 -14.12
CA GLU A 55 20.78 -5.17 -12.78
C GLU A 55 20.03 -3.85 -12.95
N SER A 56 18.69 -3.94 -13.00
CA SER A 56 17.84 -2.78 -12.82
C SER A 56 18.22 -2.23 -11.45
N GLY A 57 19.07 -1.21 -11.44
CA GLY A 57 19.29 -0.38 -10.29
C GLY A 57 17.93 0.14 -9.89
N ASP A 58 17.39 -0.41 -8.81
CA ASP A 58 16.31 0.16 -8.03
C ASP A 58 16.89 1.42 -7.38
N GLU A 59 17.16 2.44 -8.20
CA GLU A 59 17.39 3.77 -7.66
C GLU A 59 16.07 4.21 -7.04
N PRO A 60 16.06 4.61 -5.75
CA PRO A 60 14.86 5.13 -5.13
C PRO A 60 14.41 6.35 -5.93
N SER A 61 13.40 6.15 -6.75
CA SER A 61 12.78 7.21 -7.53
C SER A 61 12.26 8.21 -6.52
N THR A 62 12.85 9.41 -6.48
CA THR A 62 12.44 10.46 -5.57
C THR A 62 10.92 10.59 -5.66
N PRO A 63 10.18 10.34 -4.57
CA PRO A 63 8.74 10.26 -4.66
C PRO A 63 8.20 11.67 -4.99
N PRO A 64 7.16 11.77 -5.83
CA PRO A 64 6.66 13.08 -6.23
C PRO A 64 6.19 13.92 -5.05
N GLN A 65 6.44 15.22 -5.17
CA GLN A 65 6.20 16.22 -4.12
C GLN A 65 4.73 16.31 -3.64
N THR A 66 3.76 15.84 -4.43
CA THR A 66 2.32 15.98 -4.14
C THR A 66 1.90 15.26 -2.85
N PHE A 67 2.53 14.13 -2.54
CA PHE A 67 2.21 13.31 -1.36
C PHE A 67 3.32 13.28 -0.32
N ALA A 68 4.52 13.76 -0.67
CA ALA A 68 5.62 13.88 0.27
C ALA A 68 5.28 14.87 1.40
N ASP A 69 5.71 14.52 2.61
CA ASP A 69 5.49 15.29 3.84
C ASP A 69 4.00 15.51 4.16
N THR A 70 3.18 14.49 3.92
CA THR A 70 1.74 14.53 4.21
C THR A 70 1.29 13.38 5.09
N ALA A 71 0.15 13.53 5.75
CA ALA A 71 -0.52 12.41 6.39
C ALA A 71 -2.00 12.35 6.02
N TRP A 72 -2.51 11.12 5.95
CA TRP A 72 -3.86 10.81 5.51
C TRP A 72 -4.54 9.87 6.47
N ARG A 73 -5.76 10.21 6.88
CA ARG A 73 -6.62 9.40 7.71
C ARG A 73 -7.68 8.69 6.87
N SER A 74 -7.90 7.42 7.15
CA SER A 74 -9.07 6.66 6.68
C SER A 74 -9.75 5.94 7.83
N VAL A 75 -11.01 5.55 7.62
CA VAL A 75 -11.79 4.76 8.56
C VAL A 75 -12.34 3.54 7.83
N SER A 76 -12.08 2.35 8.36
CA SER A 76 -12.62 1.10 7.82
C SER A 76 -14.04 0.83 8.31
N GLU A 77 -14.69 -0.17 7.72
CA GLU A 77 -16.07 -0.57 8.04
C GLU A 77 -16.25 -1.02 9.50
N ASP A 78 -15.21 -1.62 10.10
CA ASP A 78 -15.18 -2.01 11.52
C ASP A 78 -14.87 -0.82 12.46
N GLY A 79 -14.72 0.39 11.92
CA GLY A 79 -14.45 1.61 12.67
C GLY A 79 -12.98 1.82 13.06
N ALA A 80 -12.06 0.95 12.62
CA ALA A 80 -10.64 1.18 12.84
C ALA A 80 -10.18 2.41 12.07
N ARG A 81 -9.38 3.25 12.74
CA ARG A 81 -8.83 4.49 12.19
C ARG A 81 -7.40 4.22 11.76
N TYR A 82 -7.11 4.46 10.49
CA TYR A 82 -5.76 4.37 9.96
C TYR A 82 -5.23 5.77 9.72
N THR A 83 -3.96 6.01 10.04
CA THR A 83 -3.28 7.26 9.70
C THR A 83 -1.95 6.92 9.06
N THR A 84 -1.82 7.26 7.78
CA THR A 84 -0.66 7.00 6.94
C THR A 84 0.14 8.28 6.80
N MET A 85 1.37 8.28 7.27
CA MET A 85 2.34 9.37 7.11
C MET A 85 3.27 9.03 5.97
N LEU A 86 3.47 9.97 5.05
CA LEU A 86 4.28 9.85 3.86
C LEU A 86 5.46 10.81 3.94
N ASP A 87 6.67 10.28 4.07
CA ASP A 87 7.88 11.09 4.12
C ASP A 87 8.46 11.31 2.74
N ARG A 88 9.17 12.43 2.59
CA ARG A 88 9.90 12.77 1.37
C ARG A 88 10.96 11.75 0.96
N ASP A 89 11.53 10.99 1.89
CA ASP A 89 12.54 9.98 1.59
C ASP A 89 11.96 8.68 0.98
N GLY A 90 10.64 8.60 0.84
CA GLY A 90 9.95 7.41 0.32
C GLY A 90 9.51 6.44 1.42
N THR A 91 9.74 6.75 2.69
CA THR A 91 9.22 5.95 3.82
C THR A 91 7.77 6.30 4.10
N TYR A 92 6.92 5.29 4.32
CA TYR A 92 5.62 5.49 4.95
C TYR A 92 5.54 4.80 6.30
N ARG A 93 4.71 5.37 7.18
CA ARG A 93 4.37 4.79 8.48
C ARG A 93 2.87 4.84 8.67
N ASP A 94 2.30 3.72 9.11
CA ASP A 94 0.88 3.61 9.43
C ASP A 94 0.67 3.43 10.92
N LEU A 95 -0.31 4.17 11.42
CA LEU A 95 -0.92 3.94 12.72
C LEU A 95 -2.26 3.24 12.53
N ARG A 96 -2.59 2.29 13.41
CA ARG A 96 -3.94 1.75 13.58
C ARG A 96 -4.45 2.15 14.95
N ASN A 97 -5.49 2.98 14.99
CA ASN A 97 -6.06 3.55 16.20
C ASN A 97 -5.04 4.33 17.06
N GLY A 98 -4.00 4.89 16.43
CA GLY A 98 -2.94 5.64 17.09
C GLY A 98 -1.69 4.82 17.44
N ASP A 99 -1.79 3.49 17.42
CA ASP A 99 -0.65 2.62 17.67
C ASP A 99 0.13 2.35 16.37
N PRO A 100 1.47 2.30 16.40
CA PRO A 100 2.27 1.86 15.25
C PRO A 100 1.81 0.50 14.75
N TRP A 101 1.59 0.39 13.44
CA TRP A 101 1.02 -0.82 12.84
C TRP A 101 1.89 -1.41 11.74
N GLN A 102 2.28 -0.61 10.75
CA GLN A 102 3.15 -1.05 9.66
C GLN A 102 3.98 0.13 9.13
N GLN A 103 5.05 -0.20 8.40
CA GLN A 103 5.88 0.75 7.67
C GLN A 103 6.39 0.09 6.39
N GLY A 104 6.93 0.91 5.50
CA GLY A 104 7.70 0.46 4.35
C GLY A 104 7.92 1.59 3.37
N SER A 105 7.98 1.27 2.08
CA SER A 105 8.18 2.27 1.03
C SER A 105 6.87 2.68 0.35
N TRP A 106 6.82 3.92 -0.12
CA TRP A 106 5.74 4.42 -0.94
C TRP A 106 6.27 5.07 -2.21
N THR A 107 5.46 5.00 -3.27
CA THR A 107 5.73 5.67 -4.54
C THR A 107 4.47 6.32 -5.05
N TYR A 108 4.62 7.39 -5.82
CA TYR A 108 3.53 7.97 -6.59
C TYR A 108 3.99 8.13 -8.04
N ALA A 109 3.13 7.76 -8.98
CA ALA A 109 3.32 7.95 -10.40
C ALA A 109 2.17 8.81 -10.94
N GLU A 110 2.50 9.86 -11.69
CA GLU A 110 1.54 10.70 -12.39
C GLU A 110 2.04 10.97 -13.81
N ASP A 111 1.29 10.46 -14.78
CA ASP A 111 1.44 10.75 -16.19
C ASP A 111 0.09 11.21 -16.79
N GLU A 112 0.06 11.53 -18.07
CA GLU A 112 -1.14 12.03 -18.76
C GLU A 112 -2.35 11.09 -18.64
N ASN A 113 -2.12 9.80 -18.39
CA ASN A 113 -3.14 8.74 -18.42
C ASN A 113 -3.29 7.99 -17.09
N ARG A 114 -2.40 8.22 -16.12
CA ARG A 114 -2.37 7.45 -14.86
C ARG A 114 -1.97 8.30 -13.68
N LYS A 115 -2.66 8.07 -12.55
CA LYS A 115 -2.24 8.48 -11.21
C LYS A 115 -2.28 7.25 -10.31
N GLU A 116 -1.17 6.93 -9.66
CA GLU A 116 -1.07 5.70 -8.87
C GLU A 116 -0.17 5.93 -7.65
N LEU A 117 -0.72 5.72 -6.46
CA LEU A 117 -0.05 5.76 -5.16
C LEU A 117 0.07 4.33 -4.64
N CYS A 118 1.29 3.82 -4.57
CA CYS A 118 1.58 2.45 -4.13
C CYS A 118 2.29 2.45 -2.78
N PHE A 119 1.96 1.44 -1.98
CA PHE A 119 2.57 1.16 -0.68
C PHE A 119 3.10 -0.26 -0.66
N VAL A 120 4.38 -0.43 -0.31
CA VAL A 120 5.06 -1.72 -0.19
C VAL A 120 5.48 -1.89 1.28
N PRO A 121 4.79 -2.73 2.07
CA PRO A 121 5.17 -2.97 3.47
C PRO A 121 6.51 -3.72 3.59
N ASP A 122 7.30 -3.38 4.60
CA ASP A 122 8.59 -4.04 4.90
C ASP A 122 8.43 -5.50 5.37
N ALA A 123 7.24 -5.87 5.86
CA ALA A 123 6.98 -7.22 6.34
C ALA A 123 7.19 -8.24 5.21
N GLU A 124 7.79 -9.40 5.51
CA GLU A 124 8.05 -10.46 4.50
C GLU A 124 6.79 -10.96 3.79
N ASN A 125 5.63 -10.86 4.46
CA ASN A 125 4.31 -11.20 3.94
C ASN A 125 3.45 -9.96 3.65
N GLY A 126 4.08 -8.78 3.57
CA GLY A 126 3.47 -7.52 3.17
C GLY A 126 2.89 -7.64 1.76
N VAL A 127 1.65 -7.18 1.60
CA VAL A 127 1.01 -7.14 0.28
C VAL A 127 1.02 -5.71 -0.20
N GLU A 128 1.64 -5.49 -1.35
CA GLU A 128 1.63 -4.19 -2.02
C GLU A 128 0.19 -3.73 -2.28
N ARG A 129 -0.07 -2.44 -2.05
CA ARG A 129 -1.37 -1.83 -2.31
C ARG A 129 -1.20 -0.55 -3.10
N CYS A 130 -1.74 -0.56 -4.30
CA CYS A 130 -1.84 0.62 -5.15
C CYS A 130 -3.26 1.20 -5.16
N TRP A 131 -3.31 2.52 -5.27
CA TRP A 131 -4.51 3.33 -5.27
C TRP A 131 -4.41 4.39 -6.36
N THR A 132 -5.50 4.61 -7.08
CA THR A 132 -5.67 5.79 -7.94
C THR A 132 -6.32 6.90 -7.12
N PRO A 133 -5.60 7.98 -6.78
CA PRO A 133 -6.19 9.10 -6.06
C PRO A 133 -7.14 9.87 -6.98
N GLY A 134 -8.32 10.18 -6.46
CA GLY A 134 -9.29 11.04 -7.13
C GLY A 134 -8.91 12.52 -7.03
N ARG A 135 -9.87 13.37 -7.41
CA ARG A 135 -9.76 14.81 -7.20
C ARG A 135 -9.86 15.11 -5.70
N MET A 136 -9.04 16.06 -5.25
CA MET A 136 -9.15 16.61 -3.90
C MET A 136 -10.34 17.59 -3.82
N GLU A 137 -11.10 17.46 -2.74
CA GLU A 137 -12.24 18.28 -2.35
C GLU A 137 -12.00 18.71 -0.90
N ASP A 138 -11.67 19.99 -0.69
CA ASP A 138 -11.18 20.52 0.58
C ASP A 138 -9.96 19.73 1.10
N ASP A 139 -10.05 19.12 2.28
CA ASP A 139 -8.99 18.26 2.83
C ASP A 139 -9.24 16.78 2.57
N THR A 140 -10.14 16.42 1.66
CA THR A 140 -10.56 15.04 1.43
C THR A 140 -10.34 14.61 0.00
N LEU A 141 -9.97 13.36 -0.23
CA LEU A 141 -9.98 12.75 -1.55
C LEU A 141 -10.52 11.32 -1.49
N ILE A 142 -11.09 10.85 -2.59
CA ILE A 142 -11.48 9.45 -2.74
C ILE A 142 -10.41 8.70 -3.53
N ALA A 143 -9.82 7.68 -2.93
CA ALA A 143 -8.86 6.80 -3.59
C ALA A 143 -9.52 5.49 -4.02
N THR A 144 -9.22 5.02 -5.23
CA THR A 144 -9.78 3.79 -5.80
C THR A 144 -8.69 2.75 -5.99
N GLY A 145 -8.84 1.58 -5.39
CA GLY A 145 -7.89 0.48 -5.47
C GLY A 145 -8.38 -0.62 -6.39
N ARG A 146 -7.61 -1.73 -6.43
CA ARG A 146 -7.99 -2.95 -7.16
C ARG A 146 -9.39 -3.44 -6.79
N GLY A 147 -10.15 -3.88 -7.79
CA GLY A 147 -11.52 -4.39 -7.61
C GLY A 147 -12.53 -3.30 -7.27
N GLU A 148 -12.31 -2.07 -7.74
CA GLU A 148 -13.19 -0.91 -7.57
C GLU A 148 -13.43 -0.52 -6.10
N ARG A 149 -12.60 -1.01 -5.18
CA ARG A 149 -12.66 -0.66 -3.77
C ARG A 149 -12.31 0.80 -3.60
N ARG A 150 -13.17 1.56 -2.91
CA ARG A 150 -12.97 2.99 -2.65
C ARG A 150 -12.72 3.24 -1.18
N ILE A 151 -11.83 4.19 -0.88
CA ILE A 151 -11.64 4.72 0.45
C ILE A 151 -11.66 6.25 0.41
N GLU A 152 -12.16 6.84 1.48
CA GLU A 152 -12.01 8.25 1.74
C GLU A 152 -10.71 8.48 2.52
N LEU A 153 -9.91 9.42 2.02
CA LEU A 153 -8.67 9.86 2.64
C LEU A 153 -8.84 11.32 3.04
N GLN A 154 -8.76 11.60 4.33
CA GLN A 154 -8.74 12.95 4.86
C GLN A 154 -7.32 13.36 5.22
N ARG A 155 -6.86 14.50 4.72
CA ARG A 155 -5.58 15.09 5.09
C ARG A 155 -5.59 15.48 6.56
N VAL A 156 -4.51 15.19 7.26
CA VAL A 156 -4.31 15.58 8.66
C VAL A 156 -2.97 16.28 8.81
N ASP A 157 -2.85 17.12 9.84
CA ASP A 157 -1.61 17.83 10.15
C ASP A 157 -0.48 16.84 10.42
N TYR A 158 0.67 17.11 9.83
CA TYR A 158 1.84 16.26 9.94
C TYR A 158 3.12 17.08 9.92
N GLN A 159 4.01 16.76 10.86
CA GLN A 159 5.36 17.30 10.90
C GLN A 159 6.33 16.17 10.51
N PRO A 160 6.94 16.21 9.31
CA PRO A 160 7.88 15.18 8.88
C PRO A 160 9.15 15.19 9.73
N PRO A 161 9.86 14.05 9.83
CA PRO A 161 11.19 14.02 10.44
C PRO A 161 12.17 14.92 9.68
N GLU A 162 13.15 15.49 10.38
CA GLU A 162 14.21 16.27 9.74
C GLU A 162 15.12 15.33 8.94
N ILE A 163 15.22 15.56 7.63
CA ILE A 163 16.19 14.87 6.79
C ILE A 163 17.55 15.56 6.97
N ILE A 164 18.45 14.90 7.69
CA ILE A 164 19.85 15.33 7.77
C ILE A 164 20.50 14.87 6.47
N ASN A 165 20.53 15.73 5.46
CA ASN A 165 21.37 15.52 4.29
C ASN A 165 22.82 15.55 4.81
N ALA A 166 23.50 14.41 4.78
CA ALA A 166 24.96 14.39 4.88
C ALA A 166 25.50 15.00 3.58
N GLU A 167 25.46 16.33 3.49
CA GLU A 167 26.17 17.06 2.44
C GLU A 167 27.65 16.66 2.55
N GLU A 168 28.17 16.21 1.42
CA GLU A 168 29.51 15.70 1.24
C GLU A 168 30.53 16.65 1.88
N GLY A 169 31.37 16.12 2.76
CA GLY A 169 32.56 16.83 3.20
C GLY A 169 33.51 17.00 2.02
N GLU A 170 33.36 18.09 1.28
CA GLU A 170 34.42 18.66 0.44
C GLU A 170 35.55 19.16 1.35
N ASP A 171 36.33 18.26 1.94
CA ASP A 171 37.66 18.61 2.42
C ASP A 171 38.65 18.41 1.28
N SER A 172 38.86 19.53 0.58
CA SER A 172 39.99 19.75 -0.31
C SER A 172 41.29 19.53 0.46
N GLN A 173 41.89 18.34 0.36
CA GLN A 173 43.28 18.16 0.78
C GLN A 173 44.20 18.24 -0.44
N GLU A 174 44.53 19.49 -0.71
CA GLU A 174 45.72 20.01 -1.38
C GLU A 174 46.89 19.02 -1.44
N GLY A 175 47.36 18.75 -2.65
CA GLY A 175 48.63 18.10 -2.88
C GLY A 175 49.79 19.05 -2.58
N ASP A 176 50.52 18.77 -1.52
CA ASP A 176 51.87 19.25 -1.21
C ASP A 176 52.48 18.11 -0.36
N GLU A 177 53.54 17.40 -0.73
CA GLU A 177 54.88 17.90 -0.97
C GLU A 177 55.62 17.02 -1.99
N ALA A 178 56.32 17.70 -2.90
CA ALA A 178 57.54 17.19 -3.49
C ALA A 178 58.70 17.46 -2.52
N GLN A 179 59.45 16.41 -2.15
CA GLN A 179 60.92 16.39 -2.04
C GLN A 179 61.46 15.00 -1.72
#